data_AF-A0A2T3A6G7-F1
#
_entry.id   AF-A0A2T3A6G7-F1
#
_cell.length_a   1.000
_cell.length_b   1.000
_cell.length_c   1.000
_cell.angle_alpha   90.00
_cell.angle_beta   90.00
_cell.angle_gamma   90.00
#
_symmetry.space_group_name_H-M   'P 1'
#
loop_
_entity.id
_entity.type
_entity.pdbx_description
1 polymer ?
#
loop_
_entity_poly.entity_id
_entity_poly.type
_entity_poly.pdbx_seq_one_letter_code
_entity_poly.pdbx_strand_id
1 'polypeptide(L)'
;MTSFSGPSATTIAIIATVLATLLALLCVLYRAALPKPIPGIPHHKVSATRILGDVPPMLAFTSKHGTFTEWMALQSTELKSPVYQLFLKPFCHPAVFVTDPREAQDVLLRRTGKDFDRSQFFKNAFVGTMPDHHIVQSTNDKFRAGRRILQDTMASGFLNNVRIVETDGTDLSITTLPLASPES
;
A
#
# COMPACT_ATOMS: atom_id res chain seq x y z
N MET A 1 -40.58 53.25 0.61
CA MET A 1 -40.72 52.53 1.90
C MET A 1 -40.92 51.05 1.60
N THR A 2 -39.84 50.28 1.47
CA THR A 2 -39.91 48.82 1.31
C THR A 2 -39.75 48.20 2.69
N SER A 3 -40.86 47.67 3.22
CA SER A 3 -40.91 46.98 4.50
C SER A 3 -40.05 45.72 4.44
N PHE A 4 -39.00 45.68 5.24
CA PHE A 4 -38.16 44.49 5.45
C PHE A 4 -38.97 43.53 6.33
N SER A 5 -39.77 42.67 5.71
CA SER A 5 -40.48 41.61 6.42
C SER A 5 -39.45 40.69 7.06
N GLY A 6 -39.35 40.72 8.39
CA GLY A 6 -38.48 39.83 9.15
C GLY A 6 -38.76 38.36 8.84
N PRO A 7 -37.77 37.48 9.03
CA PRO A 7 -37.92 36.06 8.72
C PRO A 7 -39.08 35.47 9.52
N SER A 8 -40.05 34.91 8.82
CA SER A 8 -41.19 34.21 9.41
C SER A 8 -40.71 32.99 10.21
N ALA A 9 -41.41 32.66 11.29
CA ALA A 9 -41.08 31.55 12.19
C ALA A 9 -40.89 30.19 11.46
N THR A 10 -41.58 30.01 10.33
CA THR A 10 -41.45 28.83 9.47
C THR A 10 -40.09 28.73 8.77
N THR A 11 -39.51 29.86 8.36
CA THR A 11 -38.18 29.90 7.71
C THR A 11 -37.09 29.51 8.70
N ILE A 12 -37.20 29.94 9.96
CA ILE A 12 -36.26 29.59 11.04
C ILE A 12 -36.34 28.08 11.35
N ALA A 13 -37.53 27.50 11.37
CA ALA A 13 -37.72 26.06 11.59
C ALA A 13 -37.12 25.20 10.47
N ILE A 14 -37.24 25.62 9.21
CA ILE A 14 -36.65 24.92 8.06
C ILE A 14 -35.12 25.00 8.12
N ILE A 15 -34.54 26.16 8.46
CA ILE A 15 -33.08 26.29 8.61
C ILE A 15 -32.57 25.38 9.73
N ALA A 16 -33.28 25.30 10.85
CA ALA A 16 -32.89 24.44 11.97
C ALA A 16 -32.92 22.94 11.62
N THR A 17 -33.92 22.47 10.87
CA THR A 17 -34.00 21.06 10.46
C THR A 17 -32.95 20.70 9.40
N VAL A 18 -32.67 21.59 8.46
CA VAL A 18 -31.58 21.40 7.48
C VAL A 18 -30.23 21.36 8.18
N LEU A 19 -30.00 22.24 9.16
CA LEU A 19 -28.74 22.26 9.90
C LEU A 19 -28.56 21.01 10.78
N ALA A 20 -29.65 20.54 11.42
CA ALA A 20 -29.64 19.31 12.22
C ALA A 20 -29.39 18.05 11.37
N THR A 21 -30.01 17.96 10.19
CA THR A 21 -29.79 16.84 9.26
C THR A 21 -28.38 16.85 8.68
N LEU A 22 -27.85 18.03 8.34
CA LEU A 22 -26.46 18.20 7.91
C LEU A 22 -25.48 17.73 9.00
N LEU A 23 -25.67 18.17 10.25
CA LEU A 23 -24.82 17.78 11.39
C LEU A 23 -24.90 16.28 11.69
N ALA A 24 -26.09 15.69 11.63
CA ALA A 24 -26.26 14.25 11.80
C ALA A 24 -25.54 13.46 10.71
N LEU A 25 -25.66 13.89 9.45
CA LEU A 25 -24.98 13.27 8.32
C LEU A 25 -23.45 13.40 8.45
N LEU A 26 -22.95 14.57 8.86
CA LEU A 26 -21.53 14.81 9.14
C LEU A 26 -21.02 13.92 10.29
N CYS A 27 -21.81 13.74 11.36
CA CYS A 27 -21.47 12.84 12.46
C CYS A 27 -21.45 11.37 12.02
N VAL A 28 -22.40 10.93 11.20
CA VAL A 28 -22.42 9.56 10.67
C VAL A 28 -21.23 9.33 9.74
N LEU A 29 -20.91 10.27 8.86
CA LEU A 29 -19.71 10.21 8.02
C LEU A 29 -18.43 10.21 8.85
N TYR A 30 -18.35 11.01 9.91
CA TYR A 30 -17.22 11.02 10.83
C TYR A 30 -17.06 9.68 11.56
N ARG A 31 -18.15 9.09 12.04
CA ARG A 31 -18.14 7.76 12.69
C ARG A 31 -17.88 6.62 11.73
N ALA A 32 -18.30 6.74 10.47
CA ALA A 32 -17.98 5.79 9.41
C ALA A 32 -16.52 5.92 8.94
N ALA A 33 -15.94 7.12 9.03
CA ALA A 33 -14.54 7.38 8.71
C ALA A 33 -13.57 6.93 9.81
N LEU A 34 -14.04 6.83 11.05
CA LEU A 34 -13.25 6.31 12.16
C LEU A 34 -12.83 4.86 11.89
N PRO A 35 -11.52 4.57 11.91
CA PRO A 35 -11.05 3.22 11.63
C PRO A 35 -11.47 2.27 12.74
N LYS A 36 -11.91 1.07 12.36
CA LYS A 36 -12.24 0.00 13.32
C LYS A 36 -10.97 -0.81 13.59
N PRO A 37 -10.33 -0.67 14.77
CA PRO A 37 -9.12 -1.42 15.08
C PRO A 37 -9.46 -2.91 15.22
N ILE A 38 -8.57 -3.80 14.77
CA ILE A 38 -8.72 -5.23 15.02
C ILE A 38 -8.28 -5.48 16.48
N PRO A 39 -9.13 -6.11 17.32
CA PRO A 39 -8.83 -6.32 18.73
C PRO A 39 -7.62 -7.25 18.90
N GLY A 40 -6.71 -6.90 19.82
CA GLY A 40 -5.58 -7.75 20.21
C GLY A 40 -4.23 -7.41 19.59
N ILE A 41 -4.16 -6.54 18.58
CA ILE A 41 -2.87 -6.10 18.00
C ILE A 41 -2.56 -4.65 18.45
N PRO A 42 -1.32 -4.38 18.87
CA PRO A 42 -0.87 -3.03 19.21
C PRO A 42 -1.05 -2.04 18.06
N HIS A 43 -1.53 -0.85 18.39
CA HIS A 43 -1.68 0.27 17.47
C HIS A 43 -1.43 1.58 18.22
N HIS A 44 -1.09 2.64 17.49
CA HIS A 44 -1.02 3.96 18.08
C HIS A 44 -2.42 4.43 18.49
N LYS A 45 -2.64 4.61 19.79
CA LYS A 45 -3.93 5.08 20.36
C LYS A 45 -4.38 6.40 19.75
N VAL A 46 -3.42 7.26 19.39
CA VAL A 46 -3.66 8.55 18.74
C VAL A 46 -4.26 8.36 17.34
N SER A 47 -3.83 7.33 16.62
CA SER A 47 -4.23 7.04 15.24
C SER A 47 -5.63 6.45 15.15
N ALA A 48 -6.12 5.81 16.21
CA ALA A 48 -7.51 5.36 16.33
C ALA A 48 -8.51 6.53 16.45
N THR A 49 -8.05 7.73 16.80
CA THR A 49 -8.90 8.93 17.01
C THR A 49 -8.87 9.93 15.86
N ARG A 50 -8.02 9.70 14.84
CA ARG A 50 -7.81 10.63 13.72
C ARG A 50 -8.43 10.09 12.43
N ILE A 51 -9.15 10.94 11.70
CA ILE A 51 -9.73 10.61 10.37
C ILE A 51 -8.64 10.19 9.38
N LEU A 52 -7.51 10.87 9.39
CA LEU A 52 -6.35 10.56 8.54
C LEU A 52 -5.40 9.53 9.18
N GLY A 53 -5.77 8.94 10.32
CA GLY A 53 -4.99 7.91 11.00
C GLY A 53 -3.53 8.29 11.17
N ASP A 54 -2.66 7.52 10.52
CA ASP A 54 -1.20 7.62 10.54
C ASP A 54 -0.60 8.43 9.38
N VAL A 55 -1.42 8.92 8.46
CA VAL A 55 -0.96 9.63 7.25
C VAL A 55 -0.22 10.95 7.56
N PRO A 56 -0.66 11.80 8.51
CA PRO A 56 0.03 13.04 8.82
C PRO A 56 1.46 12.87 9.40
N PRO A 57 1.70 12.03 10.43
CA PRO A 57 3.06 11.81 10.92
C PRO A 57 3.94 11.12 9.88
N MET A 58 3.37 10.22 9.08
CA MET A 58 4.05 9.58 7.96
C MET A 58 4.52 10.59 6.91
N LEU A 59 3.68 11.55 6.50
CA LEU A 59 4.04 12.61 5.56
C LEU A 59 5.12 13.54 6.12
N ALA A 60 5.00 13.92 7.39
CA ALA A 60 5.98 14.77 8.05
C ALA A 60 7.36 14.11 8.13
N PHE A 61 7.41 12.79 8.33
CA PHE A 61 8.65 12.03 8.30
C PHE A 61 9.19 11.84 6.88
N THR A 62 8.32 11.47 5.94
CA THR A 62 8.70 11.26 4.53
C THR A 62 9.27 12.53 3.89
N SER A 63 8.73 13.71 4.24
CA SER A 63 9.29 14.99 3.77
C SER A 63 10.71 15.27 4.27
N LYS A 64 11.14 14.65 5.39
CA LYS A 64 12.45 14.88 5.99
C LYS A 64 13.47 13.81 5.62
N HIS A 65 13.04 12.55 5.57
CA HIS A 65 13.92 11.39 5.40
C HIS A 65 13.79 10.73 4.01
N GLY A 66 12.83 11.16 3.19
CA GLY A 66 12.71 10.73 1.80
C GLY A 66 12.13 9.33 1.58
N THR A 67 12.05 8.47 2.61
CA THR A 67 11.49 7.12 2.47
C THR A 67 10.40 6.82 3.50
N PHE A 68 9.27 6.28 3.02
CA PHE A 68 8.18 5.79 3.85
C PHE A 68 8.55 4.50 4.61
N THR A 69 9.47 3.69 4.05
CA THR A 69 9.90 2.42 4.62
C THR A 69 10.65 2.56 5.93
N GLU A 70 11.49 3.59 6.06
CA GLU A 70 12.19 3.89 7.32
C GLU A 70 11.21 4.26 8.42
N TRP A 71 10.19 5.05 8.09
CA TRP A 71 9.15 5.41 9.06
C TRP A 71 8.44 4.17 9.60
N MET A 72 8.04 3.24 8.72
CA MET A 72 7.41 1.98 9.16
C MET A 72 8.32 1.16 10.06
N ALA A 73 9.62 1.05 9.74
CA ALA A 73 10.57 0.32 10.57
C ALA A 73 10.68 0.93 11.98
N LEU A 74 10.66 2.26 12.09
CA LEU A 74 10.70 2.97 13.38
C LEU A 74 9.44 2.74 14.21
N GLN A 75 8.27 2.62 13.59
CA GLN A 75 7.02 2.35 14.30
C GLN A 75 7.07 1.03 15.08
N SER A 76 7.71 -0.01 14.53
CA SER A 76 7.89 -1.28 15.25
C SER A 76 8.69 -1.13 16.54
N THR A 77 9.73 -0.30 16.51
CA THR A 77 10.56 0.02 17.69
C THR A 77 9.78 0.84 18.72
N GLU A 78 8.96 1.79 18.26
CA GLU A 78 8.16 2.66 19.13
C GLU A 78 7.05 1.88 19.86
N LEU A 79 6.34 1.00 19.14
CA LEU A 79 5.28 0.14 19.68
C LEU A 79 5.81 -1.06 20.47
N LYS A 80 7.13 -1.34 20.41
CA LYS A 80 7.78 -2.52 21.00
C LYS A 80 7.08 -3.83 20.63
N SER A 81 6.57 -3.91 19.40
CA SER A 81 5.83 -5.07 18.90
C SER A 81 6.28 -5.39 17.48
N PRO A 82 6.53 -6.68 17.17
CA PRO A 82 6.85 -7.13 15.81
C PRO A 82 5.64 -7.12 14.88
N VAL A 83 4.41 -7.04 15.45
CA VAL A 83 3.16 -6.94 14.71
C VAL A 83 2.38 -5.73 15.20
N TYR A 84 2.03 -4.82 14.30
CA TYR A 84 1.27 -3.62 14.61
C TYR A 84 0.30 -3.25 13.48
N GLN A 85 -0.72 -2.47 13.83
CA GLN A 85 -1.67 -1.93 12.86
C GLN A 85 -1.37 -0.47 12.55
N LEU A 86 -1.46 -0.12 11.26
CA LEU A 86 -1.48 1.26 10.79
C LEU A 86 -2.78 1.57 10.04
N PHE A 87 -3.22 2.82 10.18
CA PHE A 87 -4.40 3.36 9.53
C PHE A 87 -3.98 4.28 8.38
N LEU A 88 -3.75 3.67 7.22
CA LEU A 88 -3.27 4.37 6.02
C LEU A 88 -4.39 4.92 5.13
N LYS A 89 -5.60 4.35 5.22
CA LYS A 89 -6.74 4.78 4.40
C LYS A 89 -7.99 5.02 5.24
N PRO A 90 -8.60 6.22 5.16
CA PRO A 90 -9.92 6.42 5.73
C PRO A 90 -10.92 5.48 5.04
N PHE A 91 -11.91 4.98 5.79
CA PHE A 91 -12.96 4.04 5.35
C PHE A 91 -12.53 2.61 4.99
N CYS A 92 -11.28 2.20 5.24
CA CYS A 92 -10.87 0.83 4.95
C CYS A 92 -10.28 0.10 6.15
N HIS A 93 -10.18 -1.21 5.97
CA HIS A 93 -9.57 -2.08 6.97
C HIS A 93 -8.15 -1.62 7.29
N PRO A 94 -7.74 -1.66 8.56
CA PRO A 94 -6.38 -1.32 8.96
C PRO A 94 -5.39 -2.26 8.28
N ALA A 95 -4.23 -1.71 7.89
CA ALA A 95 -3.14 -2.50 7.37
C ALA A 95 -2.33 -3.04 8.55
N VAL A 96 -2.11 -4.36 8.56
CA VAL A 96 -1.29 -5.03 9.56
C VAL A 96 0.13 -5.16 9.01
N PHE A 97 1.10 -4.69 9.76
CA PHE A 97 2.51 -4.76 9.43
C PHE A 97 3.19 -5.80 10.32
N VAL A 98 4.01 -6.64 9.70
CA VAL A 98 4.83 -7.65 10.36
C VAL A 98 6.28 -7.34 10.03
N THR A 99 7.08 -7.06 11.05
CA THR A 99 8.50 -6.71 10.89
C THR A 99 9.46 -7.85 11.20
N ASP A 100 8.97 -8.94 11.79
CA ASP A 100 9.78 -10.14 12.01
C ASP A 100 10.06 -10.84 10.67
N PRO A 101 11.35 -10.98 10.26
CA PRO A 101 11.70 -11.62 9.00
C PRO A 101 11.29 -13.10 8.94
N ARG A 102 11.27 -13.81 10.08
CA ARG A 102 10.91 -15.24 10.10
C ARG A 102 9.43 -15.44 9.82
N GLU A 103 8.59 -14.66 10.48
CA GLU A 103 7.14 -14.69 10.26
C GLU A 103 6.77 -14.18 8.87
N ALA A 104 7.44 -13.11 8.40
CA ALA A 104 7.25 -12.60 7.04
C ALA A 104 7.60 -13.68 5.99
N GLN A 105 8.70 -14.41 6.17
CA GLN A 105 9.09 -15.49 5.28
C GLN A 105 8.10 -16.66 5.31
N ASP A 106 7.62 -17.07 6.49
CA ASP A 106 6.62 -18.15 6.62
C ASP A 106 5.32 -17.79 5.89
N VAL A 107 4.84 -16.55 6.07
CA VAL A 107 3.66 -16.04 5.37
C VAL A 107 3.88 -16.06 3.86
N LEU A 108 5.00 -15.51 3.38
CA LEU A 108 5.29 -15.39 1.95
C LEU A 108 5.49 -16.75 1.25
N LEU A 109 6.13 -17.72 1.90
CA LEU A 109 6.49 -18.99 1.25
C LEU A 109 5.45 -20.09 1.43
N ARG A 110 4.79 -20.16 2.59
CA ARG A 110 3.95 -21.31 2.96
C ARG A 110 2.46 -20.99 3.00
N ARG A 111 2.09 -19.74 3.25
CA ARG A 111 0.68 -19.32 3.44
C ARG A 111 0.11 -18.55 2.25
N THR A 112 0.97 -18.08 1.35
CA THR A 112 0.57 -17.45 0.09
C THR A 112 -0.25 -18.42 -0.77
N GLY A 113 -1.52 -18.10 -1.01
CA GLY A 113 -2.45 -18.87 -1.83
C GLY A 113 -3.49 -19.70 -1.07
N LYS A 114 -3.29 -19.95 0.24
CA LYS A 114 -4.28 -20.61 1.09
C LYS A 114 -4.97 -19.62 2.02
N ASP A 115 -4.17 -18.88 2.81
CA ASP A 115 -4.67 -17.98 3.85
C ASP A 115 -4.45 -16.51 3.48
N PHE A 116 -3.38 -16.21 2.73
CA PHE A 116 -3.04 -14.86 2.29
C PHE A 116 -2.92 -14.81 0.78
N ASP A 117 -3.63 -13.89 0.14
CA ASP A 117 -3.45 -13.56 -1.28
C ASP A 117 -2.80 -12.18 -1.43
N ARG A 118 -2.37 -11.84 -2.65
CA ARG A 118 -1.71 -10.56 -2.93
C ARG A 118 -2.56 -9.38 -2.47
N SER A 119 -1.88 -8.37 -1.94
CA SER A 119 -2.52 -7.19 -1.36
C SER A 119 -3.37 -6.45 -2.40
N GLN A 120 -4.66 -6.28 -2.07
CA GLN A 120 -5.60 -5.46 -2.84
C GLN A 120 -5.14 -4.01 -2.96
N PHE A 121 -4.32 -3.53 -2.02
CA PHE A 121 -3.72 -2.20 -2.08
C PHE A 121 -2.84 -2.03 -3.32
N PHE A 122 -1.91 -2.96 -3.54
CA PHE A 122 -1.05 -2.95 -4.73
C PHE A 122 -1.85 -3.20 -6.00
N LYS A 123 -2.86 -4.10 -5.94
CA LYS A 123 -3.77 -4.32 -7.05
C LYS A 123 -4.44 -3.03 -7.53
N ASN A 124 -5.01 -2.26 -6.60
CA ASN A 124 -5.71 -1.01 -6.92
C ASN A 124 -4.77 0.08 -7.47
N ALA A 125 -3.51 0.11 -7.03
CA ALA A 125 -2.53 1.06 -7.54
C ALA A 125 -2.11 0.74 -8.98
N PHE A 126 -1.92 -0.54 -9.31
CA PHE A 126 -1.34 -0.96 -10.58
C PHE A 126 -2.35 -1.43 -11.64
N VAL A 127 -3.63 -1.65 -11.27
CA VAL A 127 -4.67 -2.10 -12.20
C VAL A 127 -4.88 -1.14 -13.37
N GLY A 128 -4.67 0.16 -13.16
CA GLY A 128 -4.85 1.17 -14.20
C GLY A 128 -3.78 1.15 -15.29
N THR A 129 -2.55 0.75 -14.96
CA THR A 129 -1.43 0.76 -15.91
C THR A 129 -1.22 -0.61 -16.55
N MET A 130 -1.36 -1.70 -15.79
CA MET A 130 -1.07 -3.04 -16.27
C MET A 130 -2.04 -4.07 -15.67
N PRO A 131 -3.28 -4.18 -16.20
CA PRO A 131 -4.34 -4.99 -15.60
C PRO A 131 -4.04 -6.50 -15.58
N ASP A 132 -3.37 -6.99 -16.63
CA ASP A 132 -3.02 -8.42 -16.77
C ASP A 132 -1.62 -8.76 -16.26
N HIS A 133 -0.94 -7.83 -15.60
CA HIS A 133 0.39 -8.09 -15.10
C HIS A 133 0.35 -8.99 -13.86
N HIS A 134 1.33 -9.88 -13.75
CA HIS A 134 1.46 -10.81 -12.63
C HIS A 134 1.56 -10.11 -11.26
N ILE A 135 1.88 -8.82 -11.22
CA ILE A 135 1.86 -7.99 -10.01
C ILE A 135 0.44 -7.81 -9.46
N VAL A 136 -0.54 -7.67 -10.35
CA VAL A 136 -1.95 -7.32 -10.07
C VAL A 136 -2.84 -8.55 -9.98
N GLN A 137 -2.48 -9.63 -10.69
CA GLN A 137 -3.25 -10.87 -10.69
C GLN A 137 -3.21 -11.56 -9.33
N SER A 138 -4.38 -12.03 -8.86
CA SER A 138 -4.48 -12.93 -7.72
C SER A 138 -3.82 -14.28 -8.03
N THR A 139 -3.56 -15.07 -7.00
CA THR A 139 -2.93 -16.40 -7.12
C THR A 139 -3.87 -17.39 -7.84
N ASN A 140 -3.95 -17.29 -9.17
CA ASN A 140 -4.78 -18.10 -10.05
C ASN A 140 -3.90 -18.87 -11.06
N ASP A 141 -4.47 -19.82 -11.80
CA ASP A 141 -3.75 -20.63 -12.80
C ASP A 141 -3.13 -19.76 -13.90
N LYS A 142 -3.79 -18.65 -14.28
CA LYS A 142 -3.24 -17.64 -15.20
C LYS A 142 -1.96 -17.00 -14.68
N PHE A 143 -1.91 -16.67 -13.39
CA PHE A 143 -0.72 -16.13 -12.74
C PHE A 143 0.42 -17.18 -12.74
N ARG A 144 0.09 -18.45 -12.47
CA ARG A 144 1.06 -19.55 -12.46
C ARG A 144 1.66 -19.79 -13.85
N ALA A 145 0.83 -19.74 -14.90
CA ALA A 145 1.28 -19.83 -16.29
C ALA A 145 2.18 -18.64 -16.68
N GLY A 146 1.80 -17.41 -16.32
CA GLY A 146 2.62 -16.21 -16.58
C GLY A 146 3.98 -16.26 -15.88
N ARG A 147 4.03 -16.74 -14.63
CA ARG A 147 5.28 -16.95 -13.90
C ARG A 147 6.16 -18.01 -14.53
N ARG A 148 5.58 -19.09 -15.09
CA ARG A 148 6.34 -20.14 -15.77
C ARG A 148 7.07 -19.61 -17.00
N ILE A 149 6.39 -18.84 -17.84
CA ILE A 149 7.00 -18.19 -19.02
C ILE A 149 8.15 -17.26 -18.62
N LEU A 150 7.92 -16.43 -17.58
CA LEU A 150 8.96 -15.54 -17.07
C LEU A 150 10.15 -16.33 -16.52
N GLN A 151 9.89 -17.42 -15.80
CA GLN A 151 10.92 -18.28 -15.25
C GLN A 151 11.74 -18.97 -16.35
N ASP A 152 11.11 -19.40 -17.44
CA ASP A 152 11.78 -19.98 -18.60
C ASP A 152 12.67 -18.94 -19.31
N THR A 153 12.26 -17.67 -19.33
CA THR A 153 13.04 -16.55 -19.89
C THR A 153 14.24 -16.19 -19.01
N MET A 154 14.11 -16.33 -17.69
CA MET A 154 15.21 -16.09 -16.73
C MET A 154 16.09 -17.33 -16.52
N ALA A 155 15.81 -18.44 -17.20
CA ALA A 155 16.64 -19.64 -17.13
C ALA A 155 18.03 -19.35 -17.71
N SER A 156 19.06 -19.88 -17.06
CA SER A 156 20.46 -19.66 -17.47
C SER A 156 20.72 -20.05 -18.92
N GLY A 157 20.02 -21.07 -19.44
CA GLY A 157 20.09 -21.47 -20.84
C GLY A 157 19.64 -20.37 -21.81
N PHE A 158 18.51 -19.70 -21.52
CA PHE A 158 18.03 -18.60 -22.36
C PHE A 158 18.96 -17.38 -22.25
N LEU A 159 19.37 -17.01 -21.03
CA LEU A 159 20.23 -15.86 -20.79
C LEU A 159 21.60 -16.01 -21.47
N ASN A 160 22.19 -17.22 -21.45
CA ASN A 160 23.45 -17.49 -22.14
C ASN A 160 23.28 -17.39 -23.67
N ASN A 161 22.17 -17.91 -24.21
CA ASN A 161 21.92 -17.87 -25.66
C ASN A 161 21.71 -16.44 -26.18
N VAL A 162 20.98 -15.59 -25.44
CA VAL A 162 20.80 -14.17 -25.81
C VAL A 162 22.15 -13.43 -25.75
N ARG A 163 22.96 -13.69 -24.73
CA ARG A 163 24.28 -13.06 -24.58
C ARG A 163 25.24 -13.45 -25.70
N ILE A 164 25.19 -14.71 -26.17
CA ILE A 164 26.01 -15.19 -27.29
C ILE A 164 25.60 -14.50 -28.60
N VAL A 165 24.30 -14.36 -28.87
CA VAL A 165 23.80 -13.65 -30.07
C VAL A 165 24.24 -12.19 -30.09
N GLU A 166 24.27 -11.53 -28.94
CA GLU A 166 24.77 -10.15 -28.86
C GLU A 166 26.27 -10.06 -29.17
N THR A 167 27.05 -11.08 -28.82
CA THR A 167 28.50 -11.12 -29.07
C THR A 167 28.84 -11.42 -30.53
N ASP A 168 27.98 -12.15 -31.26
CA ASP A 168 28.16 -12.46 -32.69
C ASP A 168 27.63 -11.35 -33.62
N GLY A 169 26.81 -10.43 -33.10
CA GLY A 169 26.20 -9.32 -33.87
C GLY A 169 26.87 -7.95 -33.67
N THR A 170 27.82 -7.80 -32.75
CA THR A 170 28.52 -6.53 -32.48
C THR A 170 29.98 -6.57 -32.94
N ASP A 171 30.15 -6.52 -34.26
CA ASP A 171 31.40 -6.06 -34.88
C ASP A 171 31.45 -4.52 -34.91
N LEU A 172 31.10 -3.87 -33.79
CA LEU A 172 31.30 -2.44 -33.58
C LEU A 172 31.77 -2.18 -32.14
N SER A 173 33.09 -2.32 -31.99
CA SER A 173 33.95 -1.46 -31.17
C SER A 173 33.46 -1.08 -29.77
N ILE A 174 33.62 -1.97 -28.79
CA ILE A 174 34.01 -1.53 -27.45
C ILE A 174 35.11 -2.45 -26.95
N THR A 175 36.31 -1.87 -26.89
CA THR A 175 37.49 -2.31 -26.17
C THR A 175 37.14 -3.15 -24.94
N THR A 176 37.62 -4.39 -24.97
CA THR A 176 37.75 -5.28 -23.83
C THR A 176 38.46 -4.56 -22.68
N LEU A 177 37.71 -4.16 -21.65
CA LEU A 177 38.31 -3.96 -20.33
C LEU A 177 38.42 -5.34 -19.67
N PRO A 178 39.64 -5.83 -19.39
CA PRO A 178 39.81 -7.14 -18.79
C PRO A 178 39.28 -7.08 -17.35
N LEU A 179 38.30 -7.93 -17.04
CA LEU A 179 38.03 -8.30 -15.66
C LEU A 179 39.31 -8.90 -15.11
N ALA A 180 39.93 -8.17 -14.19
CA ALA A 180 41.07 -8.62 -13.42
C ALA A 180 40.73 -9.97 -12.75
N SER A 181 41.60 -10.93 -13.00
CA SER A 181 41.74 -12.18 -12.26
C SER A 181 41.80 -11.91 -10.75
N PRO A 182 41.08 -12.66 -9.90
CA PRO A 182 41.42 -12.74 -8.50
C PRO A 182 42.63 -13.69 -8.36
N GLU A 183 43.81 -13.12 -8.16
CA GLU A 183 44.92 -13.86 -7.55
C GLU A 183 44.77 -13.88 -6.03
N SER A 184 45.17 -15.05 -5.48
CA SER A 184 45.36 -15.47 -4.08
C SER A 184 44.12 -15.66 -3.19
#